data_AF-X1CS02-F1
#
_entry.id   AF-X1CS02-F1
#
_cell.length_a   1.000
_cell.length_b   1.000
_cell.length_c   1.000
_cell.angle_alpha   90.00
_cell.angle_beta   90.00
_cell.angle_gamma   90.00
#
_symmetry.space_group_name_H-M   'P 1'
#
loop_
_entity.id
_entity.type
_entity.pdbx_description
1 polymer ?
#
loop_
_entity_poly.entity_id
_entity_poly.type
_entity_poly.pdbx_seq_one_letter_code
_entity_poly.pdbx_strand_id
1 'polypeptide(L)'
;KSLRLKTTFKLGNMVMFDTNNKPRRYNSVNDIMEDWLTWRLPYYEQRKNLDIEDHNDKIEKITYKIKFIYAVMDGSERGEIPGVNIVMMKRTKANIMSQVKSMNFPDKIGSTLVTTTKLYACTFEELDKLNNKLNKLNEELQIIINTPFEDMMLTDLNVFNTMCSEWDKHNDKFKPKNGKK
;
A
#
# COMPACT_ATOMS: atom_id res chain seq x y z
N LYS A 1 -25.31 -7.00 53.46
CA LYS A 1 -26.14 -6.80 52.24
C LYS A 1 -26.46 -5.31 51.93
N SER A 2 -26.08 -4.35 52.79
CA SER A 2 -26.47 -2.92 52.70
C SER A 2 -25.84 -2.12 51.54
N LEU A 3 -24.61 -2.47 51.09
CA LEU A 3 -23.85 -1.64 50.13
C LEU A 3 -24.12 -1.92 48.64
N ARG A 4 -24.99 -2.89 48.28
CA ARG A 4 -25.33 -3.27 46.88
C ARG A 4 -24.16 -3.44 45.90
N LEU A 5 -22.99 -3.86 46.38
CA LEU A 5 -21.75 -4.02 45.57
C LEU A 5 -21.72 -5.25 44.64
N LYS A 6 -22.83 -6.00 44.52
CA LYS A 6 -22.92 -7.19 43.67
C LYS A 6 -24.07 -7.01 42.69
N THR A 7 -23.74 -6.98 41.41
CA THR A 7 -24.70 -7.03 40.30
C THR A 7 -24.51 -8.33 39.54
N THR A 8 -25.60 -8.90 39.03
CA THR A 8 -25.57 -10.14 38.24
C THR A 8 -26.02 -9.81 36.83
N PHE A 9 -25.17 -10.11 35.85
CA PHE A 9 -25.48 -9.96 34.44
C PHE A 9 -25.73 -11.34 33.82
N LYS A 10 -26.81 -11.49 33.06
CA LYS A 10 -27.12 -12.72 32.31
C LYS A 10 -26.72 -12.52 30.84
N LEU A 11 -25.83 -13.38 30.33
CA LEU A 11 -25.36 -13.34 28.94
C LEU A 11 -26.18 -14.22 27.98
N GLY A 12 -27.46 -14.48 28.31
CA GLY A 12 -28.30 -15.45 27.58
C GLY A 12 -28.86 -14.96 26.24
N ASN A 13 -28.61 -13.71 25.85
CA ASN A 13 -29.10 -13.12 24.60
C ASN A 13 -27.96 -12.53 23.77
N MET A 14 -27.20 -13.40 23.11
CA MET A 14 -26.17 -13.02 22.13
C MET A 14 -26.72 -13.23 20.73
N VAL A 15 -27.38 -12.21 20.18
CA VAL A 15 -27.95 -12.23 18.82
C VAL A 15 -27.33 -11.11 18.01
N MET A 16 -26.77 -11.44 16.85
CA MET A 16 -26.08 -10.50 15.96
C MET A 16 -26.48 -10.78 14.51
N PHE A 17 -26.27 -9.83 13.61
CA PHE A 17 -26.38 -10.10 12.18
C PHE A 17 -25.16 -10.91 11.71
N ASP A 18 -25.41 -11.95 10.93
CA ASP A 18 -24.36 -12.68 10.22
C ASP A 18 -23.90 -11.93 8.96
N THR A 19 -22.96 -12.52 8.23
CA THR A 19 -22.42 -11.97 6.97
C THR A 19 -23.46 -11.79 5.85
N ASN A 20 -24.63 -12.41 5.99
CA ASN A 20 -25.77 -12.29 5.07
C ASN A 20 -26.88 -11.36 5.60
N ASN A 21 -26.58 -10.55 6.63
CA ASN A 21 -27.52 -9.68 7.32
C ASN A 21 -28.71 -10.41 7.95
N LYS A 22 -28.55 -11.68 8.32
CA LYS A 22 -29.59 -12.47 9.00
C LYS A 22 -29.32 -12.51 10.51
N PRO A 23 -30.35 -12.35 11.36
CA PRO A 23 -30.19 -12.50 12.79
C PRO A 23 -29.79 -13.94 13.14
N ARG A 24 -28.64 -14.11 13.79
CA ARG A 24 -28.12 -15.37 14.29
C ARG A 24 -27.92 -15.29 15.80
N ARG A 25 -28.37 -16.31 16.51
CA ARG A 25 -28.11 -16.49 17.95
C ARG A 25 -26.83 -17.29 18.14
N TYR A 26 -25.95 -16.81 19.02
CA TYR A 26 -24.69 -17.43 19.40
C TYR A 26 -24.79 -18.03 20.80
N ASN A 27 -24.13 -19.17 21.02
CA ASN A 27 -24.16 -19.86 22.32
C ASN A 27 -23.00 -19.41 23.21
N SER A 28 -21.88 -19.02 22.60
CA SER A 28 -20.69 -18.54 23.29
C SER A 28 -20.06 -17.33 22.59
N VAL A 29 -19.17 -16.64 23.29
CA VAL A 29 -18.33 -15.59 22.69
C VAL A 29 -17.34 -16.17 21.67
N ASN A 30 -16.90 -17.43 21.86
CA ASN A 30 -16.01 -18.09 20.92
C ASN A 30 -16.68 -18.29 19.56
N ASP A 31 -17.97 -18.65 19.54
CA ASP A 31 -18.75 -18.80 18.30
C ASP A 31 -18.76 -17.50 17.48
N ILE A 32 -18.83 -16.35 18.17
CA ILE A 32 -18.78 -15.02 17.54
C ILE A 32 -17.38 -14.76 16.97
N MET A 33 -16.33 -15.11 17.72
CA MET A 33 -14.95 -14.92 17.29
C MET A 33 -14.59 -15.78 16.08
N GLU A 34 -15.05 -17.03 16.03
CA GLU A 34 -14.85 -17.93 14.90
C GLU A 34 -15.53 -17.40 13.62
N ASP A 35 -16.78 -16.91 13.74
CA ASP A 35 -17.51 -16.33 12.61
C ASP A 35 -16.82 -15.07 12.10
N TRP A 36 -16.35 -14.21 13.02
CA TRP A 36 -15.59 -13.01 12.69
C TRP A 36 -14.25 -13.33 11.99
N LEU A 37 -13.48 -14.30 12.51
CA LEU A 37 -12.21 -14.72 11.89
C LEU A 37 -12.45 -15.29 10.49
N THR A 38 -13.46 -16.14 10.33
CA THR A 38 -13.84 -16.72 9.03
C THR A 38 -14.17 -15.65 8.01
N TRP A 39 -14.92 -14.62 8.43
CA TRP A 39 -15.21 -13.47 7.56
C TRP A 39 -13.99 -12.61 7.28
N ARG A 40 -13.09 -12.42 8.26
CA ARG A 40 -11.97 -11.46 8.19
C ARG A 40 -10.77 -11.98 7.39
N LEU A 41 -10.44 -13.27 7.47
CA LEU A 41 -9.24 -13.84 6.84
C LEU A 41 -9.17 -13.59 5.31
N PRO A 42 -10.25 -13.78 4.52
CA PRO A 42 -10.21 -13.49 3.09
C PRO A 42 -9.87 -12.04 2.75
N TYR A 43 -10.24 -11.08 3.62
CA TYR A 43 -9.91 -9.66 3.40
C TYR A 43 -8.42 -9.37 3.59
N TYR A 44 -7.71 -10.14 4.42
CA TYR A 44 -6.25 -10.02 4.55
C TYR A 44 -5.54 -10.50 3.29
N GLU A 45 -6.03 -11.58 2.68
CA GLU A 45 -5.53 -12.07 1.40
C GLU A 45 -5.83 -11.07 0.27
N GLN A 46 -7.05 -10.55 0.19
CA GLN A 46 -7.41 -9.50 -0.78
C GLN A 46 -6.54 -8.25 -0.61
N ARG A 47 -6.30 -7.82 0.64
CA ARG A 47 -5.41 -6.70 0.93
C ARG A 47 -4.01 -6.96 0.40
N LYS A 48 -3.44 -8.13 0.70
CA LYS A 48 -2.10 -8.50 0.21
C LYS A 48 -2.01 -8.45 -1.31
N ASN A 49 -3.03 -8.94 -2.01
CA ASN A 49 -3.05 -8.90 -3.48
C ASN A 49 -3.11 -7.47 -4.03
N LEU A 50 -3.93 -6.60 -3.43
CA LEU A 50 -3.98 -5.18 -3.77
C LEU A 50 -2.64 -4.48 -3.50
N ASP A 51 -2.00 -4.80 -2.37
CA ASP A 51 -0.68 -4.25 -2.05
C ASP A 51 0.35 -4.68 -3.12
N ILE A 52 0.35 -5.95 -3.53
CA ILE A 52 1.24 -6.46 -4.59
C ILE A 52 0.98 -5.74 -5.92
N GLU A 53 -0.27 -5.57 -6.31
CA GLU A 53 -0.66 -4.87 -7.54
C GLU A 53 -0.18 -3.41 -7.51
N ASP A 54 -0.44 -2.69 -6.42
CA ASP A 54 0.00 -1.31 -6.22
C ASP A 54 1.53 -1.15 -6.32
N HIS A 55 2.29 -2.10 -5.79
CA HIS A 55 3.75 -2.09 -5.86
C HIS A 55 4.24 -2.37 -7.28
N ASN A 56 3.66 -3.36 -7.98
CA ASN A 56 3.97 -3.65 -9.37
C ASN A 56 3.69 -2.45 -10.28
N ASP A 57 2.57 -1.76 -10.08
CA ASP A 57 2.20 -0.53 -10.77
C ASP A 57 3.24 0.59 -10.58
N LYS A 58 3.71 0.77 -9.34
CA LYS A 58 4.75 1.76 -9.00
C LYS A 58 6.08 1.39 -9.66
N ILE A 59 6.46 0.12 -9.61
CA ILE A 59 7.65 -0.45 -10.25
C ILE A 59 7.61 -0.18 -11.74
N GLU A 60 6.52 -0.56 -12.42
CA GLU A 60 6.34 -0.39 -13.86
C GLU A 60 6.50 1.08 -14.27
N LYS A 61 5.84 2.00 -13.57
CA LYS A 61 5.93 3.44 -13.82
C LYS A 61 7.37 3.96 -13.68
N ILE A 62 8.10 3.52 -12.65
CA ILE A 62 9.49 3.93 -12.43
C ILE A 62 10.41 3.30 -13.49
N THR A 63 10.23 2.03 -13.83
CA THR A 63 11.00 1.33 -14.86
C THR A 63 10.87 2.03 -16.21
N TYR A 64 9.65 2.37 -16.65
CA TYR A 64 9.48 3.12 -17.90
C TYR A 64 10.04 4.54 -17.82
N LYS A 65 9.94 5.21 -16.66
CA LYS A 65 10.57 6.52 -16.46
C LYS A 65 12.09 6.45 -16.60
N ILE A 66 12.73 5.44 -16.03
CA ILE A 66 14.18 5.18 -16.18
C ILE A 66 14.54 4.93 -17.64
N LYS A 67 13.81 4.03 -18.33
CA LYS A 67 14.01 3.74 -19.75
C LYS A 67 13.91 4.99 -20.61
N PHE A 68 12.90 5.83 -20.34
CA PHE A 68 12.68 7.07 -21.07
C PHE A 68 13.80 8.09 -20.84
N ILE A 69 14.21 8.32 -19.59
CA ILE A 69 15.31 9.24 -19.28
C ILE A 69 16.60 8.78 -19.97
N TYR A 70 16.91 7.49 -19.88
CA TYR A 70 18.06 6.91 -20.57
C TYR A 70 17.99 7.10 -22.09
N ALA A 71 16.83 6.86 -22.70
CA ALA A 71 16.60 7.05 -24.13
C ALA A 71 16.80 8.51 -24.58
N VAL A 72 16.34 9.46 -23.77
CA VAL A 72 16.51 10.90 -24.05
C VAL A 72 17.97 11.32 -23.93
N MET A 73 18.69 10.79 -22.94
CA MET A 73 20.13 11.05 -22.79
C MET A 73 20.94 10.49 -23.96
N ASP A 74 20.73 9.21 -24.31
CA ASP A 74 21.43 8.55 -25.41
C ASP A 74 21.15 9.24 -26.76
N GLY A 75 19.89 9.63 -27.01
CA GLY A 75 19.51 10.35 -28.22
C GLY A 75 20.15 11.74 -28.32
N SER A 76 20.35 12.41 -27.17
CA SER A 76 21.01 13.72 -27.15
C SER A 76 22.50 13.64 -27.46
N GLU A 77 23.16 12.51 -27.21
CA GLU A 77 24.58 12.29 -27.50
C GLU A 77 24.82 11.71 -28.90
N ARG A 78 24.03 10.70 -29.29
CA ARG A 78 24.28 9.87 -30.50
C ARG A 78 23.39 10.24 -31.68
N GLY A 79 22.40 11.10 -31.48
CA GLY A 79 21.38 11.40 -32.47
C GLY A 79 20.28 10.34 -32.52
N GLU A 80 19.33 10.55 -33.44
CA GLU A 80 18.11 9.76 -33.52
C GLU A 80 18.36 8.36 -34.12
N ILE A 81 18.09 7.33 -33.32
CA ILE A 81 18.10 5.93 -33.71
C ILE A 81 16.70 5.36 -33.43
N PRO A 82 15.89 5.14 -34.48
CA PRO A 82 14.51 4.66 -34.32
C PRO A 82 14.42 3.39 -33.47
N GLY A 83 13.52 3.38 -32.49
CA GLY A 83 13.30 2.24 -31.59
C GLY A 83 14.33 2.08 -30.46
N VAL A 84 15.40 2.88 -30.43
CA VAL A 84 16.46 2.77 -29.42
C VAL A 84 16.51 4.00 -28.52
N ASN A 85 16.48 5.20 -29.10
CA ASN A 85 16.64 6.43 -28.35
C ASN A 85 15.67 7.52 -28.82
N ILE A 86 15.60 8.61 -28.05
CA ILE A 86 14.62 9.67 -28.27
C ILE A 86 15.34 11.01 -28.36
N VAL A 87 15.10 11.75 -29.44
CA VAL A 87 15.57 13.13 -29.62
C VAL A 87 14.41 14.08 -29.50
N MET A 88 14.43 14.92 -28.45
CA MET A 88 13.38 15.92 -28.22
C MET A 88 13.67 17.27 -28.88
N MET A 89 14.94 17.67 -28.94
CA MET A 89 15.35 18.98 -29.40
C MET A 89 15.14 19.12 -30.91
N LYS A 90 14.57 20.27 -31.34
CA LYS A 90 14.31 20.58 -32.76
C LYS A 90 13.44 19.53 -33.47
N ARG A 91 12.53 18.87 -32.75
CA ARG A 91 11.54 17.91 -33.30
C ARG A 91 10.11 18.39 -33.10
N THR A 92 9.23 17.95 -34.00
CA THR A 92 7.78 18.21 -33.88
C THR A 92 7.17 17.27 -32.85
N LYS A 93 6.06 17.69 -32.22
CA LYS A 93 5.32 16.84 -31.27
C LYS A 93 4.93 15.48 -31.87
N ALA A 94 4.52 15.49 -33.14
CA ALA A 94 4.15 14.26 -33.86
C ALA A 94 5.34 13.30 -34.01
N ASN A 95 6.53 13.83 -34.33
CA ASN A 95 7.74 13.01 -34.47
C ASN A 95 8.20 12.43 -33.11
N ILE A 96 8.10 13.21 -32.02
CA ILE A 96 8.42 12.69 -30.67
C ILE A 96 7.47 11.53 -30.31
N MET A 97 6.17 11.69 -30.58
CA MET A 97 5.20 10.63 -30.31
C MET A 97 5.43 9.38 -31.16
N SER A 98 5.88 9.52 -32.43
CA SER A 98 6.26 8.36 -33.23
C SER A 98 7.52 7.66 -32.70
N GLN A 99 8.50 8.41 -32.20
CA GLN A 99 9.69 7.83 -31.56
C GLN A 99 9.30 7.03 -30.31
N VAL A 100 8.45 7.57 -29.43
CA VAL A 100 7.95 6.87 -28.24
C VAL A 100 7.18 5.59 -28.61
N LYS A 101 6.33 5.64 -29.65
CA LYS A 101 5.63 4.44 -30.15
C LYS A 101 6.59 3.39 -30.68
N SER A 102 7.65 3.80 -31.39
CA SER A 102 8.65 2.87 -31.91
C SER A 102 9.44 2.15 -30.81
N MET A 103 9.53 2.74 -29.62
CA MET A 103 10.22 2.18 -28.47
C MET A 103 9.32 1.28 -27.59
N ASN A 104 8.08 1.02 -28.04
CA ASN A 104 7.12 0.10 -27.42
C ASN A 104 6.74 0.48 -25.96
N PHE A 105 6.63 1.78 -25.66
CA PHE A 105 6.03 2.22 -24.41
C PHE A 105 4.52 1.99 -24.42
N PRO A 106 3.89 1.61 -23.29
CA PRO A 106 2.44 1.59 -23.18
C PRO A 106 1.85 2.97 -23.49
N ASP A 107 0.80 3.03 -24.32
CA ASP A 107 0.29 4.29 -24.90
C ASP A 107 0.06 5.40 -23.87
N LYS A 108 -0.59 5.08 -22.74
CA LYS A 108 -0.86 6.03 -21.65
C LYS A 108 0.41 6.48 -20.93
N ILE A 109 1.36 5.58 -20.72
CA ILE A 109 2.59 5.86 -19.99
C ILE A 109 3.51 6.71 -20.86
N GLY A 110 3.71 6.34 -22.11
CA GLY A 110 4.56 7.06 -23.06
C GLY A 110 4.14 8.53 -23.23
N SER A 111 2.85 8.80 -23.43
CA SER A 111 2.34 10.17 -23.54
C SER A 111 2.57 10.97 -22.25
N THR A 112 2.35 10.36 -21.10
CA THR A 112 2.50 11.01 -19.79
C THR A 112 3.96 11.37 -19.53
N LEU A 113 4.89 10.46 -19.83
CA LEU A 113 6.32 10.67 -19.64
C LEU A 113 6.84 11.86 -20.46
N VAL A 114 6.40 12.01 -21.72
CA VAL A 114 6.77 13.14 -22.57
C VAL A 114 6.26 14.48 -22.00
N THR A 115 5.06 14.50 -21.44
CA THR A 115 4.46 15.74 -20.92
C THR A 115 4.96 16.13 -19.53
N THR A 116 5.26 15.14 -18.68
CA THR A 116 5.55 15.36 -17.26
C THR A 116 7.05 15.44 -16.98
N THR A 117 7.88 14.72 -17.73
CA THR A 117 9.33 14.67 -17.49
C THR A 117 9.99 15.94 -18.01
N LYS A 118 10.62 16.70 -17.10
CA LYS A 118 11.39 17.89 -17.47
C LYS A 118 12.74 17.47 -18.05
N LEU A 119 13.19 18.13 -19.12
CA LEU A 119 14.50 17.87 -19.71
C LEU A 119 15.66 18.04 -18.71
N TYR A 120 15.54 19.00 -17.77
CA TYR A 120 16.53 19.19 -16.70
C TYR A 120 16.69 17.95 -15.79
N ALA A 121 15.67 17.11 -15.67
CA ALA A 121 15.72 15.89 -14.88
C ALA A 121 16.35 14.70 -15.65
N CYS A 122 16.69 14.87 -16.93
CA CYS A 122 17.36 13.83 -17.70
C CYS A 122 18.86 13.82 -17.41
N THR A 123 19.23 13.44 -16.19
CA THR A 123 20.63 13.39 -15.70
C THR A 123 20.96 12.03 -15.09
N PHE A 124 22.25 11.70 -15.01
CA PHE A 124 22.73 10.49 -14.34
C PHE A 124 22.37 10.46 -12.85
N GLU A 125 22.37 11.62 -12.18
CA GLU A 125 21.98 11.71 -10.76
C GLU A 125 20.51 11.31 -10.54
N GLU A 126 19.60 11.76 -11.42
CA GLU A 126 18.20 11.39 -11.32
C GLU A 126 17.98 9.92 -11.67
N LEU A 127 18.73 9.39 -12.65
CA LEU A 127 18.72 7.97 -12.98
C LEU A 127 19.10 7.11 -11.77
N ASP A 128 20.18 7.47 -11.07
CA ASP A 128 20.63 6.75 -9.88
C ASP A 128 19.60 6.81 -8.74
N LYS A 129 19.01 7.98 -8.50
CA LYS A 129 17.90 8.12 -7.54
C LYS A 129 16.71 7.22 -7.89
N LEU A 130 16.34 7.16 -9.17
CA LEU A 130 15.23 6.31 -9.63
C LEU A 130 15.55 4.82 -9.53
N ASN A 131 16.79 4.42 -9.86
CA ASN A 131 17.25 3.04 -9.69
C ASN A 131 17.27 2.62 -8.22
N ASN A 132 17.78 3.47 -7.34
CA ASN A 132 17.75 3.22 -5.90
C ASN A 132 16.31 3.11 -5.38
N LYS A 133 15.38 3.93 -5.88
CA LYS A 133 13.96 3.82 -5.54
C LYS A 133 13.34 2.52 -6.08
N LEU A 134 13.69 2.13 -7.30
CA LEU A 134 13.24 0.89 -7.91
C LEU A 134 13.69 -0.34 -7.10
N ASN A 135 14.96 -0.36 -6.68
CA ASN A 135 15.52 -1.43 -5.87
C ASN A 135 14.79 -1.56 -4.53
N LYS A 136 14.56 -0.43 -3.84
CA LYS A 136 13.79 -0.42 -2.59
C LYS A 136 12.37 -0.96 -2.76
N LEU A 137 11.67 -0.53 -3.82
CA LEU A 137 10.31 -1.02 -4.11
C LEU A 137 10.29 -2.52 -4.42
N ASN A 138 11.31 -3.03 -5.13
CA ASN A 138 11.45 -4.46 -5.38
C ASN A 138 11.72 -5.23 -4.08
N GLU A 139 12.58 -4.71 -3.20
CA GLU A 139 12.84 -5.30 -1.88
C GLU A 139 11.57 -5.34 -1.02
N GLU A 140 10.83 -4.22 -0.95
CA GLU A 140 9.54 -4.11 -0.26
C GLU A 140 8.51 -5.12 -0.81
N LEU A 141 8.41 -5.24 -2.15
CA LEU A 141 7.52 -6.20 -2.79
C LEU A 141 7.89 -7.65 -2.41
N GLN A 142 9.19 -7.99 -2.40
CA GLN A 142 9.63 -9.32 -1.98
C GLN A 142 9.26 -9.61 -0.53
N ILE A 143 9.39 -8.63 0.36
CA ILE A 143 8.96 -8.76 1.76
C ILE A 143 7.46 -9.04 1.82
N ILE A 144 6.63 -8.29 1.09
CA ILE A 144 5.16 -8.47 1.06
C ILE A 144 4.79 -9.87 0.55
N ILE A 145 5.42 -10.33 -0.54
CA ILE A 145 5.16 -11.65 -1.11
C ILE A 145 5.50 -12.75 -0.10
N ASN A 146 6.66 -12.64 0.56
CA ASN A 146 7.16 -13.63 1.49
C ASN A 146 6.44 -13.62 2.84
N THR A 147 5.77 -12.53 3.21
CA THR A 147 5.03 -12.43 4.48
C THR A 147 3.66 -13.12 4.34
N PRO A 148 3.37 -14.19 5.12
CA PRO A 148 2.04 -14.80 5.17
C PRO A 148 0.97 -13.81 5.64
N PHE A 149 -0.28 -14.00 5.24
CA PHE A 149 -1.36 -13.07 5.61
C PHE A 149 -1.64 -13.11 7.13
N GLU A 150 -1.36 -14.23 7.78
CA GLU A 150 -1.47 -14.40 9.24
C GLU A 150 -0.46 -13.52 9.97
N ASP A 151 0.77 -13.42 9.48
CA ASP A 151 1.82 -12.58 10.07
C ASP A 151 1.52 -11.09 9.87
N MET A 152 0.89 -10.73 8.74
CA MET A 152 0.37 -9.37 8.54
C MET A 152 -0.70 -9.04 9.58
N MET A 153 -1.61 -9.97 9.87
CA MET A 153 -2.63 -9.80 10.91
C MET A 153 -2.00 -9.66 12.30
N LEU A 154 -1.01 -10.50 12.62
CA LEU A 154 -0.32 -10.42 13.90
C LEU A 154 0.40 -9.07 14.09
N THR A 155 1.00 -8.56 13.01
CA THR A 155 1.63 -7.24 12.99
C THR A 155 0.61 -6.14 13.29
N ASP A 156 -0.56 -6.17 12.65
CA ASP A 156 -1.64 -5.21 12.91
C ASP A 156 -2.12 -5.26 14.37
N LEU A 157 -2.25 -6.47 14.94
CA LEU A 157 -2.63 -6.67 16.34
C LEU A 157 -1.58 -6.12 17.31
N ASN A 158 -0.30 -6.27 16.99
CA ASN A 158 0.79 -5.71 17.78
C ASN A 158 0.76 -4.18 17.76
N VAL A 159 0.60 -3.58 16.57
CA VAL A 159 0.44 -2.13 16.42
C VAL A 159 -0.75 -1.63 17.24
N PHE A 160 -1.89 -2.31 17.15
CA PHE A 160 -3.08 -1.98 17.92
C PHE A 160 -2.82 -2.05 19.44
N ASN A 161 -2.16 -3.10 19.92
CA ASN A 161 -1.82 -3.26 21.33
C ASN A 161 -0.90 -2.14 21.84
N THR A 162 0.07 -1.71 21.02
CA THR A 162 0.93 -0.57 21.34
C THR A 162 0.10 0.71 21.47
N MET A 163 -0.78 0.99 20.51
CA MET A 163 -1.67 2.16 20.54
C MET A 163 -2.58 2.16 21.77
N CYS A 164 -3.18 1.02 22.11
CA CYS A 164 -4.00 0.88 23.31
C CYS A 164 -3.18 1.17 24.59
N SER A 165 -1.96 0.64 24.68
CA SER A 165 -1.08 0.85 25.82
C SER A 165 -0.68 2.32 25.99
N GLU A 166 -0.48 3.04 24.88
CA GLU A 166 -0.21 4.48 24.89
C GLU A 166 -1.43 5.28 25.32
N TRP A 167 -2.62 4.91 24.82
CA TRP A 167 -3.88 5.53 25.20
C TRP A 167 -4.20 5.34 26.69
N ASP A 168 -3.97 4.14 27.23
CA ASP A 168 -4.15 3.85 28.66
C ASP A 168 -3.21 4.69 29.52
N LYS A 169 -1.93 4.80 29.14
CA LYS A 169 -0.96 5.68 29.83
C LYS A 169 -1.35 7.16 29.77
N HIS A 170 -1.94 7.60 28.67
CA HIS A 170 -2.46 8.95 28.54
C HIS A 170 -3.65 9.16 29.48
N ASN A 171 -4.60 8.23 29.52
CA ASN A 171 -5.83 8.35 30.30
C ASN A 171 -5.68 8.08 31.80
N ASP A 172 -4.68 7.29 32.21
CA ASP A 172 -4.32 7.15 33.61
C ASP A 172 -3.90 8.48 34.26
N LYS A 173 -3.40 9.43 33.48
CA LYS A 173 -3.09 10.80 33.97
C LYS A 173 -4.34 11.62 34.32
N PHE A 174 -5.50 11.21 33.81
CA PHE A 174 -6.79 11.87 34.02
C PHE A 174 -7.73 11.10 34.95
N LYS A 175 -7.31 9.93 35.45
CA LYS A 175 -8.07 9.25 36.51
C LYS A 175 -8.11 10.15 37.75
N PRO A 176 -9.29 10.42 38.32
CA PRO A 176 -9.36 11.17 39.57
C PRO A 176 -8.49 10.44 40.59
N LYS A 177 -7.51 11.14 41.15
CA LYS A 177 -6.79 10.66 42.34
C LYS A 177 -7.84 10.55 43.42
N ASN A 178 -8.40 9.35 43.61
CA ASN A 178 -9.32 9.08 44.70
C ASN A 178 -8.65 9.61 45.98
N GLY A 179 -9.28 10.61 46.57
CA GLY A 179 -8.77 11.35 47.70
C GLY A 179 -8.34 10.37 48.79
N LYS A 180 -7.10 10.54 49.25
CA LYS A 180 -6.67 10.02 50.54
C LYS A 180 -7.69 10.51 51.58
N LYS A 181 -8.53 9.60 52.07
CA LYS A 181 -9.14 9.74 53.39
C LYS A 181 -8.16 9.17 54.41
#